data_AF-A0A926ZHL2-F1
#
_entry.id   AF-A0A926ZHL2-F1
#
_cell.length_a   1.000
_cell.length_b   1.000
_cell.length_c   1.000
_cell.angle_alpha   90.00
_cell.angle_beta   90.00
_cell.angle_gamma   90.00
#
_symmetry.space_group_name_H-M   'P 1'
#
loop_
_entity.id
_entity.type
_entity.pdbx_description
1 polymer ?
#
loop_
_entity_poly.entity_id
_entity_poly.type
_entity_poly.pdbx_seq_one_letter_code
_entity_poly.pdbx_strand_id
1 'polypeptide(L)'
;MKSTLYITAKVLPGNRIEIQSPSLSVGETVEVVILVPEANPDSVEDGNLFLEQRLAFLKLPIAERRRILESQAEKILAHYQQDSD
;
A
#
# COMPACT_ATOMS: atom_id res chain seq x y z
N MET A 1 39.00 1.24 -3.80
CA MET A 1 37.96 1.90 -4.62
C MET A 1 36.63 1.26 -4.26
N LYS A 2 35.59 2.06 -3.99
CA LYS A 2 34.23 1.52 -3.80
C LYS A 2 33.63 1.30 -5.20
N SER A 3 33.11 0.11 -5.47
CA SER A 3 32.41 -0.20 -6.72
C SER A 3 30.91 -0.07 -6.47
N THR A 4 30.22 0.80 -7.22
CA THR A 4 28.77 0.99 -7.09
C THR A 4 28.06 0.23 -8.21
N LEU A 5 27.16 -0.67 -7.85
CA LEU A 5 26.37 -1.47 -8.78
C LEU A 5 24.95 -0.91 -8.87
N TYR A 6 24.56 -0.44 -10.05
CA TYR A 6 23.20 0.03 -10.33
C TYR A 6 22.37 -1.11 -10.92
N ILE A 7 21.36 -1.57 -10.19
CA ILE A 7 20.42 -2.61 -10.64
C ILE A 7 18.99 -2.10 -10.50
N THR A 8 18.18 -2.34 -11.53
CA THR A 8 16.74 -2.18 -11.46
C THR A 8 16.10 -3.52 -11.12
N ALA A 9 15.36 -3.60 -10.02
CA ALA A 9 14.63 -4.79 -9.60
C ALA A 9 13.13 -4.47 -9.49
N LYS A 10 12.27 -5.45 -9.80
CA LYS A 10 10.82 -5.34 -9.57
C LYS A 10 10.50 -5.72 -8.13
N VAL A 11 9.52 -5.04 -7.55
CA VAL A 11 8.95 -5.43 -6.25
C VAL A 11 8.07 -6.66 -6.47
N LEU A 12 8.35 -7.71 -5.69
CA LEU A 12 7.59 -8.96 -5.66
C LEU A 12 6.51 -8.90 -4.56
N PRO A 13 5.51 -9.82 -4.58
CA PRO A 13 4.49 -9.89 -3.54
C PRO A 13 5.07 -9.91 -2.12
N GLY A 14 4.40 -9.23 -1.19
CA GLY A 14 4.86 -9.09 0.20
C GLY A 14 5.98 -8.07 0.39
N ASN A 15 6.07 -7.06 -0.49
CA ASN A 15 7.07 -5.97 -0.42
C ASN A 15 8.52 -6.49 -0.45
N ARG A 16 8.77 -7.53 -1.26
CA ARG A 16 10.08 -8.19 -1.34
C ARG A 16 10.84 -7.75 -2.58
N ILE A 17 12.15 -7.54 -2.45
CA ILE A 17 13.06 -7.25 -3.56
C ILE A 17 14.15 -8.31 -3.55
N GLU A 18 14.39 -8.94 -4.70
CA GLU A 18 15.51 -9.88 -4.88
C GLU A 18 16.56 -9.21 -5.77
N ILE A 19 17.81 -9.17 -5.29
CA ILE A 19 18.95 -8.56 -5.98
C ILE A 19 19.97 -9.66 -6.21
N GLN A 20 20.30 -9.93 -7.47
CA GLN A 20 21.35 -10.88 -7.83
C GLN A 20 22.64 -10.11 -8.12
N SER A 21 23.59 -10.16 -7.17
CA SER A 21 24.92 -9.60 -7.36
C SER A 21 25.85 -10.63 -8.04
N PRO A 22 26.65 -10.25 -9.05
CA PRO A 22 27.49 -11.20 -9.78
C PRO A 22 28.78 -11.62 -9.04
N SER A 23 29.22 -10.92 -7.99
CA SER A 23 30.59 -11.09 -7.48
C SER A 23 30.80 -10.74 -5.99
N LEU A 24 29.80 -10.94 -5.13
CA LEU A 24 29.97 -10.71 -3.68
C LEU A 24 30.43 -11.99 -2.98
N SER A 25 31.33 -11.84 -2.02
CA SER A 25 31.80 -12.94 -1.19
C SER A 25 30.91 -13.13 0.04
N VAL A 26 30.82 -14.37 0.53
CA VAL A 26 30.08 -14.67 1.76
C VAL A 26 30.72 -13.93 2.94
N GLY A 27 29.92 -13.17 3.69
CA GLY A 27 30.38 -12.38 4.84
C GLY A 27 30.80 -10.94 4.51
N GLU A 28 30.68 -10.51 3.26
CA GLU A 28 30.95 -9.15 2.84
C GLU A 28 29.79 -8.20 3.23
N THR A 29 30.13 -7.04 3.82
CA THR A 29 29.15 -6.01 4.16
C THR A 29 28.92 -5.09 2.97
N VAL A 30 27.65 -4.90 2.60
CA VAL A 30 27.26 -4.02 1.50
C VAL A 30 26.28 -2.93 1.95
N GLU A 31 26.39 -1.76 1.33
CA GLU A 31 25.48 -0.62 1.52
C GLU A 31 24.46 -0.59 0.38
N VAL A 32 23.17 -0.53 0.69
CA VAL A 32 22.08 -0.56 -0.29
C VAL A 32 21.32 0.76 -0.25
N VAL A 33 21.23 1.43 -1.41
CA VAL A 33 20.44 2.64 -1.59
C VAL A 33 19.24 2.31 -2.49
N ILE A 34 18.02 2.46 -1.98
CA ILE A 34 16.78 2.19 -2.71
C ILE A 34 16.18 3.53 -3.13
N LEU A 35 16.07 3.75 -4.44
CA LEU A 35 15.35 4.90 -4.99
C LEU A 35 13.92 4.46 -5.32
N VAL A 36 12.97 4.90 -4.50
CA VAL A 36 11.55 4.69 -4.77
C VAL A 36 11.09 5.89 -5.60
N PRO A 37 10.54 5.69 -6.82
CA PRO A 37 9.93 6.78 -7.55
C PRO A 37 8.78 7.33 -6.71
N GLU A 38 8.61 8.66 -6.68
CA GLU A 38 7.43 9.25 -6.06
C GLU A 38 6.18 8.69 -6.76
N ALA A 39 5.52 7.74 -6.11
CA ALA A 39 4.15 7.42 -6.44
C ALA A 39 3.34 8.67 -6.12
N ASN A 40 2.31 8.95 -6.93
CA ASN A 40 1.26 9.87 -6.51
C ASN A 40 0.91 9.57 -5.04
N PRO A 41 0.81 10.59 -4.18
CA PRO A 41 0.54 10.41 -2.74
C PRO A 41 -0.76 9.62 -2.45
N ASP A 42 -1.58 9.37 -3.46
CA ASP A 42 -2.81 8.57 -3.37
C ASP A 42 -2.59 7.05 -3.23
N SER A 43 -1.37 6.51 -3.39
CA SER A 43 -1.18 5.04 -3.52
C SER A 43 -0.48 4.35 -2.33
N VAL A 44 -0.01 5.08 -1.32
CA VAL A 44 0.70 4.48 -0.17
C VAL A 44 0.36 5.17 1.15
N GLU A 45 -0.93 5.32 1.46
CA GLU A 45 -1.38 5.79 2.79
C GLU A 45 -2.56 4.97 3.36
N ASP A 46 -2.88 3.80 2.83
CA ASP A 46 -4.09 3.06 3.23
C ASP A 46 -4.08 2.53 4.68
N GLY A 47 -2.94 2.47 5.37
CA GLY A 47 -2.90 1.98 6.76
C GLY A 47 -3.27 3.05 7.79
N ASN A 48 -2.64 4.23 7.70
CA ASN A 48 -2.83 5.32 8.65
C ASN A 48 -4.04 6.18 8.31
N LEU A 49 -4.30 6.45 7.01
CA LEU A 49 -5.54 7.11 6.61
C LEU A 49 -6.76 6.29 7.03
N PHE A 50 -6.70 4.96 6.95
CA PHE A 50 -7.82 4.11 7.36
C PHE A 50 -8.09 4.18 8.87
N LEU A 51 -7.04 4.24 9.71
CA LEU A 51 -7.23 4.38 11.15
C LEU A 51 -7.80 5.77 11.51
N GLU A 52 -7.24 6.84 10.95
CA GLU A 52 -7.71 8.20 11.21
C GLU A 52 -9.14 8.43 10.70
N GLN A 53 -9.46 7.92 9.50
CA GLN A 53 -10.82 7.95 8.95
C GLN A 53 -11.80 7.16 9.82
N ARG A 54 -11.39 5.99 10.34
CA ARG A 54 -12.22 5.20 11.26
C ARG A 54 -12.47 5.92 12.57
N LEU A 55 -11.45 6.57 13.14
CA LEU A 55 -11.60 7.38 14.35
C LEU A 55 -12.47 8.61 14.11
N ALA A 56 -12.29 9.29 12.98
CA ALA A 56 -13.12 10.44 12.59
C ALA A 56 -14.60 10.02 12.42
N PHE A 57 -14.86 8.88 11.76
CA PHE A 57 -16.20 8.32 11.63
C PHE A 57 -16.84 8.04 13.00
N LEU A 58 -16.11 7.44 13.94
CA LEU A 58 -16.64 7.11 15.27
C LEU A 58 -16.98 8.35 16.11
N LYS A 59 -16.34 9.49 15.85
CA LYS A 59 -16.64 10.77 16.50
C LYS A 59 -17.92 11.42 15.99
N LEU A 60 -18.48 10.97 14.86
CA LEU A 60 -19.70 11.53 14.30
C LEU A 60 -20.93 11.20 15.17
N PRO A 61 -21.94 12.10 15.21
CA PRO A 61 -23.23 11.79 15.78
C PRO A 61 -23.84 10.51 15.19
N ILE A 62 -24.61 9.78 15.98
CA ILE A 62 -25.17 8.49 15.56
C ILE A 62 -26.04 8.58 14.30
N ALA A 63 -26.74 9.70 14.11
CA ALA A 63 -27.55 9.96 12.93
C ALA A 63 -26.70 10.04 11.66
N GLU A 64 -25.55 10.71 11.72
CA GLU A 64 -24.65 10.87 10.58
C GLU A 64 -23.95 9.55 10.25
N ARG A 65 -23.53 8.80 11.27
CA ARG A 65 -22.99 7.45 11.08
C ARG A 65 -24.00 6.53 10.39
N ARG A 66 -25.28 6.59 10.79
CA ARG A 66 -26.35 5.79 10.19
C ARG A 66 -26.49 6.08 8.70
N ARG A 67 -26.53 7.37 8.34
CA ARG A 67 -26.64 7.80 6.93
C ARG A 67 -25.48 7.29 6.07
N ILE A 68 -24.26 7.37 6.58
CA ILE A 68 -23.07 6.89 5.87
C ILE A 68 -23.14 5.37 5.66
N LEU A 69 -23.48 4.60 6.70
CA LEU A 69 -23.58 3.14 6.62
C LEU A 69 -24.69 2.69 5.68
N GLU A 70 -25.82 3.39 5.66
CA GLU A 70 -26.95 3.13 4.76
C GLU A 70 -26.51 3.28 3.30
N SER A 71 -25.85 4.41 2.95
CA SER A 71 -25.33 4.62 1.59
C SER A 71 -24.28 3.58 1.19
N GLN A 72 -23.44 3.14 2.13
CA GLN A 72 -22.47 2.08 1.86
C GLN A 72 -23.16 0.73 1.61
N ALA A 73 -24.17 0.38 2.41
CA ALA A 73 -24.93 -0.86 2.25
C ALA A 73 -25.65 -0.90 0.90
N GLU A 74 -26.25 0.23 0.47
CA GLU A 74 -26.89 0.33 -0.85
C GLU A 74 -25.92 0.08 -2.00
N LYS A 75 -24.71 0.65 -1.94
CA LYS A 75 -23.67 0.44 -2.96
C LYS A 75 -23.23 -1.03 -3.03
N ILE A 76 -23.07 -1.67 -1.87
CA ILE A 76 -22.71 -3.08 -1.79
C ILE A 76 -23.82 -3.94 -2.41
N LEU A 77 -25.07 -3.67 -2.06
CA LEU A 77 -26.22 -4.39 -2.63
C LEU A 77 -26.28 -4.23 -4.15
N ALA A 78 -26.12 -3.01 -4.66
CA ALA A 78 -26.12 -2.72 -6.09
C ALA A 78 -25.02 -3.50 -6.83
N HIS A 79 -23.81 -3.56 -6.27
CA HIS A 79 -22.71 -4.33 -6.86
C HIS A 79 -23.08 -5.81 -7.03
N TYR A 80 -23.65 -6.45 -6.01
CA TYR A 80 -24.03 -7.87 -6.11
C TYR A 80 -25.23 -8.11 -7.02
N GLN A 81 -26.13 -7.14 -7.15
CA GLN A 81 -27.25 -7.22 -8.09
C GLN A 81 -26.78 -7.12 -9.55
N GLN A 82 -25.76 -6.32 -9.84
CA GLN A 82 -25.20 -6.19 -11.18
C GLN A 82 -24.48 -7.47 -11.67
N ASP A 83 -23.91 -8.26 -10.77
CA ASP A 83 -23.24 -9.53 -11.11
C ASP A 83 -24.22 -10.72 -11.24
N SER A 84 -25.51 -10.50 -10.99
CA SER A 84 -26.54 -11.55 -10.96
C SER A 84 -27.42 -11.63 -12.23
N ASP A 85 -27.20 -10.74 -13.22
CA ASP A 85 -27.83 -10.72 -14.56
C ASP A 85 -26.81 -11.14 -15.65
#